data_AF-A0A7Y4WW10-F1
#
_entry.id   AF-A0A7Y4WW10-F1
#
_cell.length_a   1.000
_cell.length_b   1.000
_cell.length_c   1.000
_cell.angle_alpha   90.00
_cell.angle_beta   90.00
_cell.angle_gamma   90.00
#
_symmetry.space_group_name_H-M   'P 1'
#
loop_
_entity.id
_entity.type
_entity.pdbx_description
1 polymer ?
#
loop_
_entity_poly.entity_id
_entity_poly.type
_entity_poly.pdbx_seq_one_letter_code
_entity_poly.pdbx_strand_id
1 'polypeptide(L)'
;MTVPVTAAFDIFELTSPATAIAKIKEIVCGISGTADFGDAQAEGLDVQFLKGTGTTNSGSGGTTPTGTKHEDSDPAAAVTVEASNTTVDSTATLTTMRNEPFNVQMGFRYTPPDGLEYRMAPSTRFIVRLPAGPASAFTATWHASITWEEIG
;
A
#
# COMPACT_ATOMS: atom_id res chain seq x y z
N MET A 1 -3.31 -7.42 -8.93
CA MET A 1 -2.15 -8.07 -9.57
C MET A 1 -1.96 -9.48 -9.03
N THR A 2 -0.98 -10.24 -9.53
CA THR A 2 -0.55 -11.54 -8.95
C THR A 2 0.57 -11.29 -7.94
N VAL A 3 0.49 -11.87 -6.74
CA VAL A 3 1.40 -11.61 -5.62
C VAL A 3 2.36 -12.79 -5.40
N PRO A 4 3.63 -12.55 -4.98
CA PRO A 4 4.53 -13.62 -4.58
C PRO A 4 3.99 -14.37 -3.35
N VAL A 5 3.98 -15.69 -3.41
CA VAL A 5 3.59 -16.52 -2.27
C VAL A 5 4.70 -16.50 -1.21
N THR A 6 4.31 -16.32 0.06
CA THR A 6 5.12 -16.40 1.30
C THR A 6 6.13 -15.28 1.63
N ALA A 7 6.56 -14.45 0.68
CA ALA A 7 7.53 -13.37 0.96
C ALA A 7 6.86 -12.06 1.38
N ALA A 8 7.58 -11.21 2.12
CA ALA A 8 7.18 -9.82 2.37
C ALA A 8 7.13 -9.04 1.04
N PHE A 9 6.17 -8.14 0.89
CA PHE A 9 6.09 -7.24 -0.26
C PHE A 9 5.36 -5.95 0.07
N ASP A 10 5.63 -4.91 -0.72
CA ASP A 10 4.95 -3.63 -0.61
C ASP A 10 3.75 -3.62 -1.54
N ILE A 11 2.54 -3.49 -0.98
CA ILE A 11 1.30 -3.31 -1.76
C ILE A 11 1.42 -1.99 -2.54
N PHE A 12 1.80 -0.91 -1.84
CA PHE A 12 2.04 0.40 -2.40
C PHE A 12 3.26 1.07 -1.76
N GLU A 13 4.03 1.78 -2.56
CA GLU A 13 5.06 2.72 -2.13
C GLU A 13 4.78 4.07 -2.80
N LEU A 14 4.44 5.08 -1.97
CA LEU A 14 4.12 6.42 -2.44
C LEU A 14 5.27 7.34 -2.07
N THR A 15 5.73 8.15 -3.03
CA THR A 15 6.66 9.24 -2.79
C THR A 15 5.94 10.57 -3.01
N SER A 16 5.89 11.40 -1.97
CA SER A 16 5.35 12.76 -2.10
C SER A 16 6.24 13.62 -2.99
N PRO A 17 5.66 14.54 -3.78
CA PRO A 17 6.43 15.48 -4.58
C PRO A 17 7.26 16.42 -3.69
N ALA A 18 8.29 17.03 -4.27
CA ALA A 18 9.17 17.95 -3.55
C ALA A 18 8.49 19.28 -3.15
N THR A 19 7.33 19.59 -3.75
CA THR A 19 6.64 20.88 -3.61
C THR A 19 5.31 20.78 -2.87
N ALA A 20 4.84 19.58 -2.52
CA ALA A 20 3.56 19.39 -1.86
C ALA A 20 3.61 18.29 -0.81
N ILE A 21 2.64 18.36 0.10
CA ILE A 21 2.36 17.32 1.09
C ILE A 21 1.31 16.40 0.50
N ALA A 22 1.44 15.10 0.74
CA ALA A 22 0.41 14.14 0.38
C ALA A 22 -0.23 13.55 1.65
N LYS A 23 -1.56 13.58 1.73
CA LYS A 23 -2.36 13.02 2.82
C LYS A 23 -3.03 11.73 2.37
N ILE A 24 -2.88 10.66 3.15
CA ILE A 24 -3.56 9.39 2.85
C ILE A 24 -5.01 9.45 3.30
N LYS A 25 -5.94 9.31 2.36
CA LYS A 25 -7.39 9.41 2.60
C LYS A 25 -8.09 8.06 2.71
N GLU A 26 -7.61 7.05 1.99
CA GLU A 26 -8.15 5.70 2.08
C GLU A 26 -7.11 4.67 1.63
N ILE A 27 -7.09 3.51 2.28
CA ILE A 27 -6.40 2.31 1.82
C ILE A 27 -7.41 1.15 1.84
N VAL A 28 -7.52 0.43 0.73
CA VAL A 28 -8.32 -0.80 0.63
C VAL A 28 -7.44 -1.90 0.09
N CYS A 29 -7.47 -3.08 0.70
CA CYS A 29 -6.92 -4.29 0.09
C CYS A 29 -7.78 -5.50 0.39
N GLY A 30 -7.74 -6.47 -0.51
CA GLY A 30 -8.54 -7.68 -0.41
C GLY A 30 -8.10 -8.73 -1.41
N ILE A 31 -8.62 -9.92 -1.21
CA ILE A 31 -8.31 -11.08 -2.02
C ILE A 31 -9.62 -11.61 -2.59
N SER A 32 -9.61 -11.97 -3.87
CA SER A 32 -10.69 -12.73 -4.51
C SER A 32 -10.13 -14.00 -5.14
N GLY A 33 -10.91 -15.06 -5.19
CA GLY A 33 -10.53 -16.32 -5.85
C GLY A 33 -11.70 -17.30 -5.85
N THR A 34 -11.57 -18.37 -6.65
CA THR A 34 -12.59 -19.42 -6.83
C THR A 34 -12.41 -20.60 -5.88
N ALA A 35 -11.55 -20.49 -4.87
CA ALA A 35 -11.41 -21.53 -3.86
C ALA A 35 -12.61 -21.49 -2.90
N ASP A 36 -13.17 -22.66 -2.57
CA ASP A 36 -14.33 -22.76 -1.70
C ASP A 36 -14.01 -22.16 -0.33
N PHE A 37 -14.70 -21.06 0.01
CA PHE A 37 -14.58 -20.31 1.26
C PHE A 37 -14.68 -21.16 2.55
N GLY A 38 -15.11 -22.42 2.43
CA GLY A 38 -15.44 -23.33 3.53
C GLY A 38 -14.34 -24.26 4.04
N ASP A 39 -13.22 -24.48 3.31
CA ASP A 39 -12.37 -25.65 3.62
C ASP A 39 -10.96 -25.34 4.19
N ALA A 40 -10.49 -24.08 4.22
CA ALA A 40 -9.15 -23.79 4.79
C ALA A 40 -8.83 -22.34 5.22
N GLN A 41 -9.74 -21.36 5.14
CA GLN A 41 -9.32 -20.00 4.76
C GLN A 41 -9.58 -18.87 5.78
N ALA A 42 -9.29 -19.07 7.07
CA ALA A 42 -9.20 -17.97 8.04
C ALA A 42 -7.72 -17.66 8.34
N GLU A 43 -6.99 -17.15 7.35
CA GLU A 43 -5.62 -16.66 7.56
C GLU A 43 -5.65 -15.20 8.04
N GLY A 44 -5.00 -14.93 9.16
CA GLY A 44 -4.72 -13.59 9.63
C GLY A 44 -3.37 -13.14 9.11
N LEU A 45 -3.36 -12.06 8.33
CA LEU A 45 -2.15 -11.37 7.88
C LEU A 45 -2.01 -10.05 8.63
N ASP A 46 -0.85 -9.42 8.52
CA ASP A 46 -0.60 -8.07 9.03
C ASP A 46 -0.54 -7.08 7.87
N VAL A 47 -1.13 -5.90 8.03
CA VAL A 47 -0.92 -4.77 7.12
C VAL A 47 -0.22 -3.66 7.89
N GLN A 48 0.98 -3.33 7.43
CA GLN A 48 1.83 -2.32 8.03
C GLN A 48 1.81 -1.03 7.23
N PHE A 49 1.74 0.09 7.94
CA PHE A 49 1.99 1.41 7.36
C PHE A 49 3.36 1.87 7.83
N LEU A 50 4.26 2.09 6.89
CA LEU A 50 5.63 2.48 7.15
C LEU A 50 5.90 3.88 6.61
N LYS A 51 6.70 4.64 7.34
CA LYS A 51 7.28 5.89 6.88
C LYS A 51 8.72 5.63 6.44
N GLY A 52 9.05 5.98 5.20
CA GLY A 52 10.42 5.96 4.69
C GLY A 52 11.09 7.33 4.79
N THR A 53 12.32 7.38 5.30
CA THR A 53 13.16 8.59 5.36
C THR A 53 14.62 8.28 4.98
N GLY A 54 15.35 9.30 4.48
CA GLY A 54 16.76 9.19 4.10
C GLY A 54 16.99 9.10 2.58
N THR A 55 18.20 8.71 2.16
CA THR A 55 18.44 8.26 0.78
C THR A 55 17.62 7.01 0.54
N THR A 56 16.63 7.14 -0.31
CA THR A 56 15.59 6.13 -0.49
C THR A 56 15.75 5.56 -1.91
N ASN A 57 16.30 4.35 -2.03
CA ASN A 57 16.19 3.60 -3.28
C ASN A 57 14.84 2.91 -3.26
N SER A 58 14.00 3.14 -4.27
CA SER A 58 12.69 2.50 -4.27
C SER A 58 12.75 0.97 -4.18
N GLY A 59 11.69 0.36 -3.67
CA GLY A 59 11.48 -1.07 -3.86
C GLY A 59 11.51 -1.46 -5.35
N SER A 60 11.54 -2.76 -5.63
CA SER A 60 11.57 -3.22 -7.02
C SER A 60 10.78 -4.51 -7.26
N GLY A 61 10.63 -4.88 -8.52
CA GLY A 61 9.84 -6.05 -8.96
C GLY A 61 8.35 -5.74 -9.15
N GLY A 62 7.91 -4.51 -8.89
CA GLY A 62 6.54 -4.06 -9.04
C GLY A 62 6.24 -3.31 -10.35
N THR A 63 5.22 -2.47 -10.28
CA THR A 63 4.74 -1.61 -11.39
C THR A 63 4.61 -0.16 -10.91
N THR A 64 4.51 0.78 -11.84
CA THR A 64 4.37 2.22 -11.54
C THR A 64 3.02 2.73 -12.05
N PRO A 65 1.89 2.42 -11.37
CA PRO A 65 0.58 2.88 -11.79
C PRO A 65 0.47 4.41 -11.67
N THR A 66 -0.27 5.03 -12.60
CA THR A 66 -0.54 6.47 -12.56
C THR A 66 -1.79 6.74 -11.72
N GLY A 67 -1.72 7.70 -10.80
CA GLY A 67 -2.88 8.18 -10.06
C GLY A 67 -3.97 8.70 -11.00
N THR A 68 -5.22 8.38 -10.69
CA THR A 68 -6.39 8.88 -11.43
C THR A 68 -7.04 9.99 -10.62
N LYS A 69 -7.31 11.13 -11.26
CA LYS A 69 -8.04 12.24 -10.63
C LYS A 69 -9.44 11.82 -10.22
N HIS A 70 -9.91 12.32 -9.09
CA HIS A 70 -11.28 12.09 -8.63
C HIS A 70 -12.24 13.08 -9.27
N GLU A 71 -11.83 14.35 -9.37
CA GLU A 71 -12.57 15.39 -10.07
C GLU A 71 -11.87 15.77 -11.37
N ASP A 72 -12.65 16.03 -12.41
CA ASP A 72 -12.07 16.30 -13.74
C ASP A 72 -11.22 17.58 -13.79
N SER A 73 -11.49 18.52 -12.88
CA SER A 73 -10.77 19.79 -12.74
C SER A 73 -9.47 19.68 -11.96
N ASP A 74 -9.20 18.56 -11.30
CA ASP A 74 -7.98 18.40 -10.51
C ASP A 74 -6.74 18.41 -11.42
N PRO A 75 -5.63 19.02 -10.97
CA PRO A 75 -4.36 18.85 -11.67
C PRO A 75 -3.93 17.38 -11.67
N ALA A 76 -3.05 17.02 -12.60
CA ALA A 76 -2.46 15.69 -12.63
C ALA A 76 -1.70 15.44 -11.31
N ALA A 77 -1.88 14.24 -10.73
CA ALA A 77 -1.20 13.85 -9.50
C ALA A 77 0.34 13.90 -9.68
N ALA A 78 1.02 14.53 -8.74
CA ALA A 78 2.48 14.62 -8.72
C ALA A 78 3.14 13.57 -7.80
N VAL A 79 2.35 12.90 -6.95
CA VAL A 79 2.79 11.73 -6.18
C VAL A 79 3.23 10.62 -7.13
N THR A 80 4.44 10.10 -6.90
CA THR A 80 4.91 8.90 -7.58
C THR A 80 4.41 7.67 -6.83
N VAL A 81 3.79 6.73 -7.55
CA VAL A 81 3.25 5.50 -6.98
C VAL A 81 3.97 4.30 -7.58
N GLU A 82 4.46 3.42 -6.72
CA GLU A 82 4.87 2.08 -7.08
C GLU A 82 3.96 1.07 -6.39
N ALA A 83 3.65 -0.02 -7.08
CA ALA A 83 2.73 -1.03 -6.60
C ALA A 83 3.32 -2.42 -6.75
N SER A 84 3.14 -3.24 -5.72
CA SER A 84 3.58 -4.64 -5.66
C SER A 84 5.08 -4.86 -5.83
N ASN A 85 5.88 -4.03 -5.16
CA ASN A 85 7.31 -4.25 -5.06
C ASN A 85 7.59 -5.51 -4.22
N THR A 86 8.19 -6.52 -4.86
CA THR A 86 8.54 -7.80 -4.24
C THR A 86 9.86 -7.73 -3.48
N THR A 87 10.71 -6.76 -3.85
CA THR A 87 11.89 -6.40 -3.09
C THR A 87 11.62 -5.10 -2.37
N VAL A 88 11.60 -5.18 -1.04
CA VAL A 88 11.39 -4.05 -0.16
C VAL A 88 12.58 -3.09 -0.18
N ASP A 89 12.35 -1.78 -0.04
CA ASP A 89 13.42 -0.80 0.15
C ASP A 89 14.23 -1.15 1.42
N SER A 90 15.49 -1.56 1.21
CA SER A 90 16.44 -1.89 2.27
C SER A 90 17.42 -0.77 2.60
N THR A 91 17.33 0.36 1.89
CA THR A 91 18.26 1.50 2.00
C THR A 91 17.67 2.65 2.81
N ALA A 92 16.34 2.83 2.78
CA ALA A 92 15.67 3.80 3.63
C ALA A 92 15.59 3.33 5.08
N THR A 93 15.59 4.29 5.99
CA THR A 93 15.15 4.05 7.37
C THR A 93 13.62 3.97 7.36
N LEU A 94 13.10 2.76 7.59
CA LEU A 94 11.66 2.50 7.67
C LEU A 94 11.21 2.50 9.13
N THR A 95 10.22 3.34 9.44
CA THR A 95 9.57 3.38 10.75
C THR A 95 8.14 2.88 10.61
N THR A 96 7.78 1.83 11.34
CA THR A 96 6.40 1.35 11.42
C THR A 96 5.54 2.35 12.17
N MET A 97 4.59 2.97 11.47
CA MET A 97 3.64 3.94 12.00
C MET A 97 2.33 3.27 12.46
N ARG A 98 2.01 2.12 11.85
CA ARG A 98 0.82 1.33 12.16
C ARG A 98 1.05 -0.13 11.80
N ASN A 99 0.46 -1.04 12.56
CA ASN A 99 0.31 -2.45 12.20
C ASN A 99 -1.11 -2.88 12.53
N GLU A 100 -1.83 -3.43 11.57
CA GLU A 100 -3.23 -3.85 11.71
C GLU A 100 -3.42 -5.30 11.28
N PRO A 101 -4.29 -6.07 11.97
CA PRO A 101 -4.68 -7.37 11.50
C PRO A 101 -5.54 -7.26 10.23
N PHE A 102 -5.27 -8.13 9.27
CA PHE A 102 -6.02 -8.30 8.03
C PHE A 102 -6.54 -9.73 7.95
N ASN A 103 -7.86 -9.88 8.08
CA ASN A 103 -8.54 -11.13 7.77
C ASN A 103 -8.83 -11.18 6.26
N VAL A 104 -8.22 -12.15 5.59
CA VAL A 104 -8.32 -12.32 4.13
C VAL A 104 -9.75 -12.51 3.63
N GLN A 105 -10.68 -12.96 4.47
CA GLN A 105 -12.09 -13.15 4.10
C GLN A 105 -12.92 -11.86 4.13
N MET A 106 -12.51 -10.87 4.93
CA MET A 106 -13.28 -9.65 5.17
C MET A 106 -12.80 -8.47 4.33
N GLY A 107 -11.58 -8.57 3.79
CA GLY A 107 -10.89 -7.40 3.25
C GLY A 107 -10.36 -6.50 4.36
N PHE A 108 -9.52 -5.55 3.97
CA PHE A 108 -9.01 -4.50 4.83
C PHE A 108 -9.40 -3.15 4.24
N ARG A 109 -9.95 -2.27 5.08
CA ARG A 109 -10.20 -0.87 4.74
C ARG A 109 -9.73 0.00 5.89
N TYR A 110 -8.94 1.00 5.55
CA TYR A 110 -8.52 2.06 6.45
C TYR A 110 -8.93 3.41 5.85
N THR A 111 -9.78 4.13 6.57
CA THR A 111 -10.25 5.47 6.20
C THR A 111 -10.11 6.35 7.45
N PRO A 112 -9.00 7.09 7.61
CA PRO A 112 -8.82 7.97 8.76
C PRO A 112 -9.88 9.08 8.73
N PRO A 113 -10.41 9.49 9.90
CA PRO A 113 -11.17 10.72 10.00
C PRO A 113 -10.33 11.92 9.54
N ASP A 114 -10.99 12.96 9.03
CA ASP A 114 -10.33 14.19 8.65
C ASP A 114 -9.57 14.80 9.85
N GLY A 115 -8.32 15.18 9.62
CA GLY A 115 -7.39 15.67 10.64
C GLY A 115 -6.50 14.59 11.26
N LEU A 116 -6.83 13.31 11.11
CA LEU A 116 -6.04 12.18 11.62
C LEU A 116 -5.33 11.39 10.52
N GLU A 117 -5.27 11.95 9.31
CA GLU A 117 -4.62 11.29 8.18
C GLU A 117 -3.10 11.25 8.33
N TYR A 118 -2.49 10.18 7.82
CA TYR A 118 -1.04 10.16 7.64
C TYR A 118 -0.62 11.19 6.60
N ARG A 119 0.32 12.05 6.98
CA ARG A 119 0.86 13.12 6.13
C ARG A 119 2.29 12.81 5.73
N MET A 120 2.53 12.77 4.42
CA MET A 120 3.86 12.71 3.84
C MET A 120 4.38 14.14 3.67
N ALA A 121 5.43 14.50 4.42
CA ALA A 121 6.19 15.72 4.14
C ALA A 121 6.78 15.67 2.72
N PRO A 122 7.14 16.79 2.08
CA PRO A 122 7.70 16.76 0.73
C PRO A 122 8.91 15.83 0.61
N SER A 123 9.01 15.10 -0.51
CA SER A 123 10.06 14.11 -0.78
C SER A 123 10.19 12.98 0.24
N THR A 124 9.12 12.62 0.95
CA THR A 124 9.10 11.48 1.89
C THR A 124 8.21 10.37 1.38
N ARG A 125 8.39 9.16 1.94
CA ARG A 125 7.65 7.98 1.50
C ARG A 125 6.66 7.47 2.53
N PHE A 126 5.56 6.94 2.02
CA PHE A 126 4.59 6.14 2.75
C PHE A 126 4.44 4.79 2.06
N ILE A 127 4.56 3.73 2.83
CA ILE A 127 4.57 2.36 2.32
C ILE A 127 3.46 1.58 3.00
N VAL A 128 2.67 0.87 2.21
CA VAL A 128 1.70 -0.12 2.68
C VAL A 128 2.29 -1.50 2.43
N ARG A 129 2.62 -2.22 3.50
CA ARG A 129 3.37 -3.48 3.44
C ARG A 129 2.58 -4.65 4.00
N LEU A 130 2.71 -5.80 3.34
CA LEU A 130 2.49 -7.11 3.94
C LEU A 130 3.86 -7.65 4.38
N PRO A 131 4.15 -7.73 5.70
CA PRO A 131 5.44 -8.21 6.20
C PRO A 131 5.61 -9.72 5.98
N ALA A 132 4.52 -10.42 5.71
CA ALA A 132 4.49 -11.78 5.19
C ALA A 132 3.32 -11.92 4.21
N GLY A 133 3.57 -12.52 3.06
CA GLY A 133 2.52 -12.90 2.12
C GLY A 133 1.73 -14.13 2.62
N PRO A 134 0.60 -14.47 2.00
CA PRO A 134 -0.20 -15.63 2.39
C PRO A 134 0.61 -16.92 2.34
N ALA A 135 0.43 -17.76 3.36
CA ALA A 135 1.14 -19.02 3.51
C ALA A 135 0.70 -20.08 2.50
N SER A 136 -0.52 -19.98 1.96
CA SER A 136 -1.06 -20.93 1.01
C SER A 136 -1.10 -20.36 -0.41
N ALA A 137 -0.59 -21.14 -1.38
CA ALA A 137 -0.61 -20.83 -2.81
C ALA A 137 -2.00 -21.04 -3.41
N PHE A 138 -3.01 -20.35 -2.89
CA PHE A 138 -4.27 -20.25 -3.59
C PHE A 138 -4.10 -19.33 -4.80
N THR A 139 -4.73 -19.67 -5.93
CA THR A 139 -4.80 -18.82 -7.13
C THR A 139 -5.72 -17.62 -6.83
N ALA A 140 -5.23 -16.72 -5.97
CA ALA A 140 -5.90 -15.49 -5.60
C ALA A 140 -5.53 -14.37 -6.54
N THR A 141 -6.54 -13.62 -6.94
CA THR A 141 -6.34 -12.28 -7.48
C THR A 141 -6.37 -11.29 -6.32
N TRP A 142 -5.28 -10.54 -6.19
CA TRP A 142 -5.19 -9.44 -5.24
C TRP A 142 -5.77 -8.16 -5.82
N HIS A 143 -6.55 -7.48 -5.00
CA HIS A 143 -7.14 -6.18 -5.28
C HIS A 143 -6.72 -5.19 -4.21
N ALA A 144 -6.28 -4.01 -4.61
CA ALA A 144 -5.96 -2.94 -3.69
C ALA A 144 -6.15 -1.58 -4.36
N SER A 145 -6.50 -0.57 -3.56
CA SER A 145 -6.55 0.83 -3.96
C SER A 145 -6.05 1.70 -2.83
N ILE A 146 -5.47 2.84 -3.18
CA ILE A 146 -5.05 3.88 -2.25
C ILE A 146 -5.50 5.24 -2.80
N THR A 147 -6.06 6.05 -1.91
CA THR A 147 -6.54 7.39 -2.22
C THR A 147 -5.74 8.39 -1.40
N TRP A 148 -5.32 9.48 -2.03
CA TRP A 148 -4.60 10.56 -1.38
C TRP A 148 -5.09 11.93 -1.84
N GLU A 149 -4.72 12.94 -1.07
CA GLU A 149 -4.93 14.36 -1.35
C GLU A 149 -3.57 15.07 -1.37
N GLU A 150 -3.27 15.83 -2.42
CA GLU A 150 -2.07 16.67 -2.50
C GLU A 150 -2.39 18.10 -2.03
N ILE A 151 -1.56 18.64 -1.14
CA ILE A 151 -1.67 19.99 -0.60
C ILE A 151 -0.38 20.73 -0.87
N GLY A 152 -0.42 21.74 -1.74
CA GLY A 152 0.71 22.60 -2.08
C GLY A 152 0.55 23.28 -3.43
#